data_AF-A0AAV6VT55-F1
#
_entry.id   AF-A0AAV6VT55-F1
#
_cell.length_a   1.000
_cell.length_b   1.000
_cell.length_c   1.000
_cell.angle_alpha   90.00
_cell.angle_beta   90.00
_cell.angle_gamma   90.00
#
_symmetry.space_group_name_H-M   'P 1'
#
loop_
_entity.id
_entity.type
_entity.pdbx_description
1 polymer ?
#
loop_
_entity_poly.entity_id
_entity_poly.type
_entity_poly.pdbx_seq_one_letter_code
_entity_poly.pdbx_strand_id
1 'polypeptide(L)'
;MEEALPQLLYLCWDRVPNVRIAIARCLVIVIWPIEVFSNPDSPHRELLLQTIHTLQSDMDADVRFYANMVSTHECSCLQNGGFTNVAEPFV
;
A
#
# COMPACT_ATOMS: atom_id res chain seq x y z
N MET A 1 -2.06 -12.62 17.03
CA MET A 1 -1.92 -12.20 15.62
C MET A 1 -1.69 -10.69 15.52
N GLU A 2 -2.27 -9.89 16.43
CA GLU A 2 -2.03 -8.43 16.54
C GLU A 2 -0.56 -8.01 16.75
N GLU A 3 0.22 -8.77 17.53
CA GLU A 3 1.63 -8.39 17.83
C GLU A 3 2.58 -8.54 16.64
N ALA A 4 2.25 -9.39 15.67
CA ALA A 4 3.13 -9.68 14.54
C ALA A 4 3.00 -8.66 13.41
N LEU A 5 1.84 -7.98 13.30
CA LEU A 5 1.58 -7.07 12.19
C LEU A 5 2.54 -5.87 12.16
N PRO A 6 2.80 -5.15 13.27
CA PRO A 6 3.76 -4.04 13.25
C PRO A 6 5.18 -4.48 12.86
N GLN A 7 5.61 -5.67 13.30
CA GLN A 7 6.93 -6.22 12.95
C GLN A 7 7.03 -6.56 11.47
N LEU A 8 5.96 -7.12 10.89
CA LEU A 8 5.86 -7.41 9.47
C LEU A 8 5.93 -6.12 8.63
N LEU A 9 5.26 -5.06 9.07
CA LEU A 9 5.24 -3.78 8.34
C LEU A 9 6.59 -3.06 8.36
N TYR A 10 7.40 -3.24 9.41
CA TYR A 10 8.75 -2.69 9.48
C TYR A 10 9.67 -3.18 8.33
N LEU A 11 9.36 -4.34 7.74
CA LEU A 11 10.08 -4.87 6.58
C LEU A 11 9.87 -4.05 5.30
N CYS A 12 8.98 -3.07 5.29
CA CYS A 12 8.88 -2.10 4.20
C CYS A 12 10.14 -1.23 4.05
N TRP A 13 11.03 -1.21 5.05
CA TRP A 13 12.33 -0.53 4.99
C TRP A 13 13.51 -1.50 4.90
N ASP A 14 13.27 -2.80 4.66
CA ASP A 14 14.35 -3.75 4.50
C ASP A 14 15.26 -3.34 3.34
N ARG A 15 16.58 -3.45 3.52
CA ARG A 15 17.57 -3.07 2.50
C ARG A 15 17.45 -3.91 1.22
N VAL A 16 16.91 -5.12 1.30
CA VAL A 16 16.79 -6.06 0.20
C VAL A 16 15.46 -5.81 -0.54
N PRO A 17 15.48 -5.40 -1.83
CA PRO A 17 14.27 -5.12 -2.58
C PRO A 17 13.29 -6.30 -2.62
N ASN A 18 13.80 -7.53 -2.74
CA ASN A 18 12.96 -8.74 -2.75
C ASN A 18 12.14 -8.91 -1.47
N VAL A 19 12.65 -8.47 -0.32
CA VAL A 19 11.89 -8.48 0.94
C VAL A 19 10.75 -7.46 0.84
N ARG A 20 11.04 -6.23 0.40
CA ARG A 20 10.03 -5.18 0.21
C ARG A 20 8.97 -5.57 -0.83
N ILE A 21 9.34 -6.27 -1.91
CA ILE A 21 8.40 -6.84 -2.89
C ILE A 21 7.46 -7.86 -2.22
N ALA A 22 8.00 -8.75 -1.39
CA ALA A 22 7.18 -9.73 -0.67
C ALA A 22 6.17 -9.04 0.26
N ILE A 23 6.58 -7.96 0.92
CA ILE A 23 5.67 -7.14 1.75
C ILE A 23 4.62 -6.45 0.90
N ALA A 24 5.00 -5.79 -0.20
CA ALA A 24 4.05 -5.16 -1.11
C ALA A 24 2.98 -6.17 -1.57
N ARG A 25 3.39 -7.34 -2.04
CA ARG A 25 2.46 -8.40 -2.45
C ARG A 25 1.61 -8.92 -1.30
N CYS A 26 2.19 -9.14 -0.14
CA CYS A 26 1.45 -9.62 1.04
C CYS A 26 0.37 -8.62 1.45
N LEU A 27 0.71 -7.33 1.51
CA LEU A 27 -0.23 -6.28 1.88
C LEU A 27 -1.35 -6.15 0.87
N VAL A 28 -1.02 -6.09 -0.42
CA VAL A 28 -2.00 -5.84 -1.49
C VAL A 28 -2.89 -7.06 -1.78
N ILE A 29 -2.31 -8.26 -1.81
CA ILE A 29 -3.01 -9.47 -2.29
C ILE A 29 -3.64 -10.25 -1.14
N VAL A 30 -3.04 -10.22 0.06
CA VAL A 30 -3.47 -11.06 1.17
C VAL A 30 -4.15 -10.25 2.26
N ILE A 31 -3.53 -9.16 2.73
CA ILE A 31 -4.00 -8.47 3.93
C ILE A 31 -5.13 -7.48 3.61
N TRP A 32 -4.96 -6.65 2.58
CA TRP A 32 -5.93 -5.61 2.20
C TRP A 32 -7.32 -6.15 1.86
N PRO A 33 -7.48 -7.28 1.16
CA PRO A 33 -8.81 -7.83 0.86
C PRO A 33 -9.55 -8.39 2.09
N ILE A 34 -8.89 -8.55 3.23
CA ILE A 34 -9.55 -9.05 4.44
C ILE A 34 -10.25 -7.89 5.14
N GLU A 35 -11.58 -7.98 5.27
CA GLU A 35 -12.45 -6.92 5.81
C GLU A 35 -12.01 -6.38 7.18
N VAL A 36 -11.44 -7.23 8.04
CA VAL A 36 -10.96 -6.81 9.37
C VAL A 36 -9.83 -5.77 9.32
N PHE A 37 -9.15 -5.66 8.18
CA PHE A 37 -8.04 -4.72 7.94
C PHE A 37 -8.43 -3.57 7.02
N SER A 38 -9.39 -3.75 6.11
CA SER A 38 -9.87 -2.71 5.20
C SER A 38 -11.02 -1.88 5.78
N ASN A 39 -11.71 -2.37 6.82
CA ASN A 39 -12.77 -1.62 7.52
C ASN A 39 -12.22 -0.30 8.10
N PRO A 40 -12.89 0.86 7.86
CA PRO A 40 -12.55 2.15 8.45
C PRO A 40 -12.34 2.14 9.97
N ASP A 41 -13.07 1.29 10.70
CA ASP A 41 -13.00 1.19 12.16
C ASP A 41 -11.85 0.30 12.65
N SER A 42 -11.07 -0.29 11.72
CA SER A 42 -9.95 -1.16 12.08
C SER A 42 -8.78 -0.34 12.65
N PRO A 43 -8.26 -0.69 13.84
CA PRO A 43 -7.14 0.03 14.47
C PRO A 43 -5.83 -0.08 13.66
N HIS A 44 -5.75 -1.04 12.73
CA HIS A 44 -4.55 -1.28 11.93
C HIS A 44 -4.62 -0.66 10.54
N ARG A 45 -5.78 -0.18 10.10
CA ARG A 45 -5.99 0.30 8.74
C ARG A 45 -5.07 1.46 8.38
N GLU A 46 -4.93 2.43 9.28
CA GLU A 46 -4.08 3.60 9.05
C GLU A 46 -2.61 3.18 8.85
N LEU A 47 -2.11 2.28 9.69
CA LEU A 47 -0.74 1.77 9.60
C LEU A 47 -0.51 0.98 8.29
N LEU A 48 -1.50 0.20 7.86
CA LEU A 48 -1.45 -0.53 6.59
C LEU A 48 -1.41 0.43 5.40
N LEU A 49 -2.27 1.45 5.38
CA LEU A 49 -2.32 2.47 4.34
C LEU A 49 -1.00 3.25 4.25
N GLN A 50 -0.44 3.67 5.38
CA GLN A 50 0.86 4.34 5.43
C GLN A 50 1.97 3.45 4.88
N THR A 51 1.95 2.16 5.20
CA THR A 51 2.94 1.20 4.69
C THR A 51 2.80 0.99 3.18
N ILE A 52 1.56 0.85 2.68
CA ILE A 52 1.28 0.74 1.23
C ILE A 52 1.76 2.01 0.51
N HIS A 53 1.44 3.20 1.03
CA HIS A 53 1.84 4.46 0.43
C HIS A 53 3.38 4.63 0.39
N THR A 54 4.06 4.17 1.44
CA THR A 54 5.53 4.13 1.49
C THR A 54 6.09 3.25 0.36
N LEU A 55 5.53 2.06 0.16
CA LEU A 55 5.96 1.12 -0.88
C LEU A 55 5.60 1.59 -2.31
N GLN A 56 4.52 2.36 -2.47
CA GLN A 56 4.15 2.97 -3.75
C GLN A 56 5.18 4.03 -4.21
N SER A 57 5.92 4.61 -3.27
CA SER A 57 6.98 5.60 -3.51
C SER A 57 8.38 5.02 -3.37
N ASP A 58 8.53 3.68 -3.33
CA ASP A 58 9.82 3.00 -3.14
C ASP A 58 10.81 3.35 -4.26
N MET A 59 12.12 3.31 -3.97
CA MET A 59 13.15 3.54 -4.97
C MET A 59 13.19 2.43 -6.03
N ASP A 60 12.86 1.20 -5.64
CA ASP A 60 12.85 0.04 -6.53
C ASP A 60 11.56 -0.01 -7.37
N ALA A 61 11.69 -0.16 -8.69
CA ALA A 61 10.58 -0.12 -9.62
C ALA A 61 9.61 -1.30 -9.46
N ASP A 62 10.11 -2.48 -9.13
CA ASP A 62 9.28 -3.68 -8.96
C ASP A 62 8.48 -3.57 -7.67
N VAL A 63 9.07 -3.02 -6.61
CA VAL A 63 8.33 -2.72 -5.36
C VAL A 63 7.16 -1.79 -5.64
N ARG A 64 7.41 -0.67 -6.37
CA ARG A 64 6.33 0.25 -6.76
C ARG A 64 5.27 -0.44 -7.60
N PHE A 65 5.67 -1.24 -8.59
CA PHE A 65 4.74 -1.97 -9.45
C PHE A 65 3.78 -2.84 -8.61
N TYR A 66 4.31 -3.66 -7.71
CA TYR A 66 3.49 -4.53 -6.88
C TYR A 66 2.65 -3.77 -5.85
N ALA A 67 3.16 -2.69 -5.27
CA ALA A 67 2.41 -1.86 -4.31
C ALA A 67 1.24 -1.08 -4.95
N ASN A 68 1.33 -0.79 -6.26
CA ASN A 68 0.26 -0.12 -7.00
C ASN A 68 -0.83 -1.09 -7.52
N MET A 69 -0.67 -2.40 -7.34
CA MET A 69 -1.71 -3.37 -7.72
C MET A 69 -3.00 -3.24 -6.88
N VAL A 70 -2.97 -2.55 -5.73
CA VAL A 70 -4.20 -2.21 -4.97
C VAL A 70 -5.19 -1.46 -5.84
N SER A 71 -4.69 -0.57 -6.70
CA SER A 71 -5.50 0.31 -7.54
C SER A 71 -6.23 -0.43 -8.67
N THR A 72 -5.83 -1.67 -8.97
CA THR A 72 -6.34 -2.42 -10.14
C THR A 72 -7.49 -3.37 -9.81
N HIS A 73 -7.76 -3.67 -8.54
CA HIS A 73 -8.81 -4.65 -8.19
C HIS A 73 -9.93 -4.18 -7.26
N GLU A 74 -9.76 -3.12 -6.46
CA GLU A 74 -10.87 -2.41 -5.78
C GLU A 74 -10.25 -1.36 -4.86
N CYS A 75 -10.36 -0.05 -5.17
CA CYS A 75 -10.26 1.03 -4.17
C CYS A 75 -10.45 2.43 -4.78
N SER A 76 -11.69 2.90 -4.82
CA SER A 76 -12.03 4.32 -5.05
C SER A 76 -11.65 5.23 -3.86
N CYS A 77 -11.32 4.65 -2.70
CA CYS A 77 -11.00 5.37 -1.46
C CYS A 77 -9.53 5.80 -1.31
N LEU A 78 -8.59 5.27 -2.12
CA LEU A 78 -7.20 5.73 -2.19
C LEU A 78 -7.01 6.94 -3.11
N GLN A 79 -8.02 7.28 -3.93
CA GLN A 79 -7.95 8.38 -4.91
C GLN A 79 -8.31 9.77 -4.31
N ASN A 80 -8.72 9.84 -3.04
CA ASN A 80 -9.21 11.08 -2.42
C ASN A 80 -8.14 11.87 -1.63
N GLY A 81 -6.86 11.57 -1.81
CA GLY A 81 -5.75 12.40 -1.33
C GLY A 81 -5.21 13.28 -2.46
N GLY A 82 -5.91 14.37 -2.78
CA GLY A 82 -5.61 15.22 -3.93
C GLY A 82 -4.23 15.89 -3.87
N PHE A 83 -3.44 15.71 -4.93
CA PHE A 83 -2.43 16.68 -5.35
C PHE A 83 -2.82 17.21 -6.72
N THR A 84 -3.22 18.48 -6.74
CA THR A 84 -3.47 19.28 -7.94
C THR A 84 -2.21 19.33 -8.80
N ASN A 85 -2.29 18.88 -10.05
CA ASN A 85 -1.45 19.42 -11.12
C ASN A 85 -2.35 19.86 -12.26
N VAL A 86 -2.42 21.17 -12.39
CA VAL A 86 -2.87 21.90 -13.57
C VAL A 86 -2.10 21.43 -14.81
N ALA A 87 -2.82 20.91 -15.81
CA ALA A 87 -2.47 21.01 -17.23
C ALA A 87 -3.72 20.70 -18.09
N GLU A 88 -3.87 21.49 -19.14
CA GLU A 88 -5.07 21.81 -19.93
C GLU A 88 -5.61 20.73 -20.90
N PRO A 89 -6.81 20.93 -21.49
CA PRO A 89 -7.54 19.90 -22.22
C PRO A 89 -7.13 19.86 -23.70
N PHE A 90 -7.14 18.65 -24.28
CA PHE A 90 -7.18 18.51 -25.73
C PHE A 90 -8.59 18.12 -26.16
N VAL A 91 -9.15 19.02 -26.98
CA VAL A 91 -10.32 18.84 -27.86
C VAL A 91 -10.14 17.62 -28.76
#